data_AF-A0A351VDZ6-F1
#
_entry.id   AF-A0A351VDZ6-F1
#
_cell.length_a   1.000
_cell.length_b   1.000
_cell.length_c   1.000
_cell.angle_alpha   90.00
_cell.angle_beta   90.00
_cell.angle_gamma   90.00
#
_symmetry.space_group_name_H-M   'P 1'
#
loop_
_entity.id
_entity.type
_entity.pdbx_description
1 polymer ?
#
loop_
_entity_poly.entity_id
_entity_poly.type
_entity_poly.pdbx_seq_one_letter_code
_entity_poly.pdbx_strand_id
1 'polypeptide(L)' 'HHMHSEYYEITEEAAEKINKAKQDGKRVICVGTTSCRTVESAADNDGRLKACCGDTEIFI' A
#
# COMPACT_ATOMS: atom_id res chain seq x y z
N HIS A 1 -3.28 19.29 21.05
CA HIS A 1 -3.99 18.70 19.89
C HIS A 1 -3.52 17.26 19.75
N HIS A 2 -4.43 16.28 19.88
CA HIS A 2 -4.12 14.88 19.58
C HIS A 2 -3.95 14.76 18.06
N MET A 3 -2.77 14.36 17.59
CA MET A 3 -2.57 13.96 16.21
C MET A 3 -3.40 12.69 15.97
N HIS A 4 -4.25 12.70 14.95
CA HIS A 4 -4.98 11.52 14.50
C HIS A 4 -3.96 10.57 13.86
N SER A 5 -3.70 9.42 14.48
CA SER A 5 -2.97 8.34 13.81
C SER A 5 -3.88 7.76 12.74
N GLU A 6 -3.46 7.79 11.48
CA GLU A 6 -4.14 7.03 10.43
C GLU A 6 -3.52 5.64 10.36
N TYR A 7 -4.28 4.66 10.84
CA TYR A 7 -3.94 3.25 10.70
C TYR A 7 -4.12 2.82 9.24
N TYR A 8 -3.08 2.25 8.64
CA TYR A 8 -3.16 1.60 7.34
C TYR A 8 -2.86 0.12 7.45
N GLU A 9 -3.58 -0.68 6.65
CA GLU A 9 -3.40 -2.11 6.58
C GLU A 9 -3.41 -2.56 5.11
N ILE A 10 -2.34 -3.25 4.73
CA ILE A 10 -2.27 -4.04 3.51
C ILE A 10 -2.34 -5.50 3.95
N THR A 11 -3.50 -6.10 3.75
CA THR A 11 -3.70 -7.53 4.02
C THR A 11 -2.91 -8.38 3.05
N GLU A 12 -2.61 -9.62 3.45
CA GLU A 12 -1.96 -10.60 2.58
C GLU A 12 -2.77 -10.84 1.30
N GLU A 13 -4.09 -10.95 1.41
CA GLU A 13 -4.99 -11.07 0.26
C GLU A 13 -4.87 -9.88 -0.71
N ALA A 14 -4.79 -8.65 -0.19
CA ALA A 14 -4.63 -7.46 -1.01
C ALA A 14 -3.26 -7.44 -1.71
N ALA A 15 -2.19 -7.75 -0.97
CA ALA A 15 -0.84 -7.85 -1.52
C ALA A 15 -0.76 -8.92 -2.62
N GLU A 16 -1.34 -10.11 -2.40
CA GLU A 16 -1.39 -11.18 -3.39
C GLU A 16 -2.18 -10.78 -4.63
N LYS A 17 -3.36 -10.14 -4.48
CA LYS A 17 -4.16 -9.63 -5.60
C LYS A 17 -3.36 -8.65 -6.46
N ILE A 18 -2.65 -7.73 -5.82
CA ILE A 18 -1.82 -6.72 -6.52
C ILE A 18 -0.64 -7.39 -7.22
N ASN A 19 0.08 -8.27 -6.53
CA ASN A 19 1.22 -9.02 -7.08
C ASN A 19 0.80 -9.88 -8.27
N LYS A 20 -0.35 -10.57 -8.17
CA LYS A 20 -0.91 -11.38 -9.25
C LYS A 20 -1.36 -10.51 -10.42
N ALA A 21 -2.00 -9.37 -10.16
CA ALA A 21 -2.35 -8.43 -11.22
C ALA A 21 -1.11 -7.94 -11.98
N LYS A 22 -0.01 -7.63 -11.26
CA LYS A 22 1.27 -7.29 -11.89
C LYS A 22 1.87 -8.45 -12.68
N GLN A 23 1.86 -9.66 -12.12
CA GLN A 23 2.37 -10.87 -12.79
C GLN A 23 1.59 -11.17 -14.08
N ASP A 24 0.28 -10.95 -14.06
CA ASP A 24 -0.61 -11.09 -15.22
C ASP A 24 -0.46 -9.94 -16.26
N GLY A 25 0.43 -8.96 -16.02
CA GLY A 25 0.61 -7.79 -16.88
C GLY A 25 -0.57 -6.81 -16.85
N LYS A 26 -1.43 -6.87 -15.82
CA LYS A 26 -2.57 -5.97 -15.63
C LYS A 26 -2.11 -4.69 -14.93
N ARG A 27 -2.89 -3.62 -15.12
CA ARG A 27 -2.66 -2.32 -14.47
C ARG A 27 -3.23 -2.33 -13.06
N VAL A 28 -2.47 -1.81 -12.11
CA VAL A 28 -2.89 -1.54 -10.73
C VAL A 28 -2.96 -0.03 -10.58
N ILE A 29 -4.13 0.50 -10.25
CA ILE A 29 -4.39 1.95 -10.22
C ILE A 29 -4.76 2.32 -8.78
N CYS A 30 -3.94 3.15 -8.15
CA CYS A 30 -4.23 3.68 -6.81
C CYS A 30 -5.28 4.79 -6.91
N VAL A 31 -6.33 4.72 -6.09
CA VAL A 31 -7.33 5.78 -5.97
C VAL A 31 -7.05 6.52 -4.66
N GLY A 32 -6.61 7.78 -4.78
CA GLY A 32 -6.18 8.61 -3.66
C GLY A 32 -4.65 8.66 -3.51
N THR A 33 -4.15 9.82 -3.08
CA THR A 33 -2.72 10.08 -2.88
C THR A 33 -2.16 9.29 -1.69
N THR A 34 -2.94 9.12 -0.62
CA THR A 34 -2.57 8.29 0.53
C THR A 34 -2.35 6.84 0.13
N SER A 35 -3.31 6.24 -0.59
CA SER A 35 -3.20 4.87 -1.12
C SER A 35 -1.97 4.69 -2.01
N CYS A 36 -1.67 5.68 -2.86
CA CYS A 36 -0.47 5.67 -3.70
C CYS A 36 0.81 5.62 -2.86
N ARG A 37 0.93 6.52 -1.87
CA ARG A 37 2.09 6.56 -0.97
C ARG A 37 2.26 5.28 -0.17
N THR A 38 1.16 4.69 0.31
CA THR A 38 1.17 3.41 1.02
C THR A 38 1.68 2.29 0.14
N VAL A 39 1.18 2.17 -1.09
CA VAL A 39 1.59 1.14 -2.05
C VAL A 39 3.05 1.32 -2.48
N GLU A 40 3.49 2.56 -2.73
CA GLU A 40 4.89 2.88 -3.05
C GLU A 40 5.83 2.57 -1.90
N SER A 41 5.42 2.83 -0.66
CA SER A 41 6.23 2.56 0.54
C SER A 41 6.30 1.08 0.88
N ALA A 42 5.24 0.32 0.59
CA ALA A 42 5.15 -1.12 0.87
C ALA A 42 5.69 -2.01 -0.28
N ALA A 43 5.94 -1.45 -1.45
CA ALA A 43 6.52 -2.17 -2.58
C ALA A 43 8.05 -2.31 -2.42
N ASP A 44 8.55 -3.52 -2.66
CA ASP A 44 9.99 -3.82 -2.70
C ASP A 44 10.62 -3.29 -4.00
N ASN A 45 11.95 -3.38 -4.16
CA ASN A 45 12.67 -2.96 -5.38
C ASN A 45 12.19 -3.68 -6.66
N ASP A 46 11.65 -4.89 -6.52
CA ASP A 46 11.04 -5.67 -7.61
C ASP A 46 9.59 -5.24 -7.91
N GLY A 47 9.05 -4.27 -7.15
CA GLY A 47 7.69 -3.79 -7.26
C GLY A 47 6.64 -4.78 -6.76
N ARG A 48 7.04 -5.71 -5.87
CA ARG A 48 6.16 -6.65 -5.16
C ARG A 48 5.74 -6.07 -3.82
N LEU A 49 4.47 -6.19 -3.47
CA LEU A 49 3.98 -5.83 -2.14
C LEU A 49 4.08 -7.02 -1.18
N LYS A 50 4.33 -6.71 0.09
CA LYS A 50 4.18 -7.63 1.21
C LYS A 50 3.04 -7.14 2.10
N ALA A 51 2.39 -8.06 2.80
CA ALA A 51 1.42 -7.70 3.82
C ALA A 51 2.10 -6.87 4.89
N CYS A 52 1.51 -5.73 5.24
CA CYS A 52 2.02 -4.86 6.29
C CYS A 52 0.88 -4.08 6.92
N CYS A 53 0.94 -3.90 8.22
CA CYS A 53 0.13 -2.94 8.96
C CYS A 53 1.06 -1.93 9.62
N GLY A 54 0.59 -0.69 9.71
CA GLY A 54 1.35 0.37 10.34
C GLY A 54 0.48 1.57 10.67
N ASP A 55 0.97 2.34 11.62
CA ASP A 55 0.47 3.68 11.91
C ASP A 55 1.27 4.67 11.07
N THR A 56 0.60 5.46 10.23
CA THR A 56 1.25 6.53 9.47
C THR A 56 1.02 7.87 10.18
N GLU A 57 2.11 8.52 10.62
CA GLU A 57 2.10 9.86 11.21
C GLU A 57 2.38 10.95 10.15
N ILE A 58 1.90 10.76 8.93
CA ILE A 58 2.17 11.70 7.83
C ILE A 58 1.17 12.87 7.95
N PHE A 59 1.60 13.93 8.62
CA PHE A 59 1.16 15.29 8.29
C PHE A 59 1.70 15.63 6.89
N ILE A 60 0.82 16.13 6.00
CA ILE A 60 1.22 16.85 4.78
C ILE A 60 1.73 18.23 5.18
#